data_AF-A0A1Q7QWD5-F1
#
_entry.id   AF-A0A1Q7QWD5-F1
#
_cell.length_a   1.000
_cell.length_b   1.000
_cell.length_c   1.000
_cell.angle_alpha   90.00
_cell.angle_beta   90.00
_cell.angle_gamma   90.00
#
_symmetry.space_group_name_H-M   'P 1'
#
loop_
_entity.id
_entity.type
_entity.pdbx_description
1 polymer ?
#
loop_
_entity_poly.entity_id
_entity_poly.type
_entity_poly.pdbx_seq_one_letter_code
_entity_poly.pdbx_strand_id
1 'polypeptide(L)'
;MRNIAEGIKSENLIPVVRARLALSLRREGLRVKDIATVLNTTPAAVVQYLKGKRGRLVARPAQVDRTIDALAERVLQRVRSGVREGVRMAELMEAADQIIIASKGSRVLEETPRKREKQVVEVLRQRLELELKASERCLESAVKFDDQYSKLLLRMIAADSMRHADVVSQIISWTELPHEPTLNVPKKEFLDAILQIEDKAGEQSLRDTVKISHPVARLLLEWIDADEKKHERIINKMVHLIHQGST
;
A
#
# COMPACT_ATOMS: atom_id res chain seq x y z
N MET A 1 24.48 15.67 -22.71
CA MET A 1 23.67 15.96 -21.50
C MET A 1 22.36 15.20 -21.63
N ARG A 2 22.17 14.08 -20.91
CA ARG A 2 20.92 13.30 -20.95
C ARG A 2 19.98 13.78 -19.85
N ASN A 3 18.71 14.00 -20.19
CA ASN A 3 17.63 14.37 -19.28
C ASN A 3 17.47 13.30 -18.18
N ILE A 4 17.64 13.66 -16.92
CA ILE A 4 17.43 12.76 -15.77
C ILE A 4 15.94 12.71 -15.36
N ALA A 5 15.07 13.46 -16.06
CA ALA A 5 13.62 13.46 -15.84
C ALA A 5 12.84 12.39 -16.63
N GLU A 6 13.52 11.53 -17.39
CA GLU A 6 12.92 10.34 -18.00
C GLU A 6 13.07 9.16 -17.04
N GLY A 7 12.04 8.88 -16.23
CA GLY A 7 12.02 7.65 -15.45
C GLY A 7 11.07 7.59 -14.25
N ILE A 8 10.56 8.72 -13.75
CA ILE A 8 9.52 8.67 -12.70
C ILE A 8 8.20 8.37 -13.38
N LYS A 9 7.80 7.10 -13.38
CA LYS A 9 6.44 6.70 -13.75
C LYS A 9 5.47 6.98 -12.60
N SER A 10 4.24 7.31 -12.92
CA SER A 10 3.20 7.82 -12.00
C SER A 10 2.83 6.84 -10.90
N GLU A 11 3.00 5.55 -11.17
CA GLU A 11 2.87 4.45 -10.22
C GLU A 11 3.74 4.65 -8.97
N ASN A 12 4.94 5.22 -9.13
CA ASN A 12 5.90 5.44 -8.03
C ASN A 12 5.44 6.53 -7.06
N LEU A 13 4.54 7.41 -7.49
CA LEU A 13 4.01 8.47 -6.64
C LEU A 13 2.71 8.09 -5.93
N ILE A 14 2.13 6.91 -6.20
CA ILE A 14 0.88 6.50 -5.56
C ILE A 14 0.99 6.53 -4.02
N PRO A 15 2.05 6.02 -3.37
CA PRO A 15 2.16 6.10 -1.91
C PRO A 15 2.34 7.54 -1.41
N VAL A 16 2.96 8.41 -2.21
CA VAL A 16 3.12 9.84 -1.91
C VAL A 16 1.76 10.54 -1.98
N VAL A 17 1.00 10.29 -3.05
CA VAL A 17 -0.36 10.80 -3.24
C VAL A 17 -1.25 10.34 -2.10
N ARG A 18 -1.23 9.05 -1.74
CA ARG A 18 -1.96 8.51 -0.58
C ARG A 18 -1.55 9.15 0.73
N ALA A 19 -0.26 9.35 0.96
CA ALA A 19 0.21 9.98 2.19
C ALA A 19 -0.26 11.42 2.31
N ARG A 20 -0.26 12.16 1.19
CA ARG A 20 -0.70 13.55 1.14
C ARG A 20 -2.21 13.70 1.24
N LEU A 21 -2.96 12.83 0.58
CA LEU A 21 -4.40 12.70 0.78
C LEU A 21 -4.73 12.39 2.25
N ALA A 22 -4.02 11.45 2.88
CA ALA A 22 -4.25 11.12 4.28
C ALA A 22 -4.06 12.33 5.21
N LEU A 23 -3.03 13.15 4.95
CA LEU A 23 -2.78 14.40 5.67
C LEU A 23 -3.90 15.43 5.44
N SER A 24 -4.32 15.64 4.19
CA SER A 24 -5.37 16.60 3.84
C SER A 24 -6.72 16.17 4.45
N LEU A 25 -7.13 14.90 4.28
CA LEU A 25 -8.34 14.35 4.89
C LEU A 25 -8.32 14.42 6.43
N ARG A 26 -7.15 14.25 7.05
CA ARG A 26 -6.99 14.39 8.51
C ARG A 26 -7.18 15.82 8.98
N ARG A 27 -6.69 16.80 8.22
CA ARG A 27 -6.90 18.24 8.49
C ARG A 27 -8.39 18.58 8.44
N GLU A 28 -9.13 17.97 7.53
CA GLU A 28 -10.58 18.11 7.38
C GLU A 28 -11.41 17.31 8.40
N GLY A 29 -10.75 16.74 9.41
CA GLY A 29 -11.41 16.15 10.59
C GLY A 29 -11.75 14.67 10.50
N LEU A 30 -11.38 13.95 9.42
CA LEU A 30 -11.66 12.53 9.31
C LEU A 30 -10.85 11.71 10.33
N ARG A 31 -11.48 10.64 10.85
CA ARG A 31 -10.80 9.69 11.74
C ARG A 31 -9.93 8.75 10.91
N VAL A 32 -8.86 8.24 11.53
CA VAL A 32 -7.92 7.31 10.87
C VAL A 32 -8.63 6.11 10.22
N LYS A 33 -9.67 5.58 10.86
CA LYS A 33 -10.48 4.48 10.33
C LYS A 33 -11.23 4.86 9.04
N ASP A 34 -11.77 6.07 8.99
CA ASP A 34 -12.50 6.57 7.83
C ASP A 34 -11.53 6.86 6.68
N ILE A 35 -10.38 7.47 6.98
CA ILE A 35 -9.30 7.70 6.02
C ILE A 35 -8.81 6.37 5.43
N ALA A 36 -8.63 5.34 6.24
CA ALA A 36 -8.20 4.02 5.78
C ALA A 36 -9.21 3.42 4.79
N THR A 37 -10.50 3.53 5.12
CA THR A 37 -11.59 3.08 4.25
C THR A 37 -11.62 3.86 2.94
N VAL A 38 -11.50 5.19 3.02
CA VAL A 38 -11.47 6.07 1.86
C VAL A 38 -10.27 5.80 0.96
N LEU A 39 -9.08 5.54 1.52
CA LEU A 39 -7.86 5.30 0.74
C LEU A 39 -7.68 3.84 0.32
N ASN A 40 -8.65 2.96 0.62
CA ASN A 40 -8.55 1.52 0.39
C ASN A 40 -7.24 0.94 0.95
N THR A 41 -6.94 1.29 2.20
CA THR A 41 -5.72 0.88 2.90
C THR A 41 -6.02 0.57 4.37
N THR A 42 -5.01 0.22 5.16
CA THR A 42 -5.18 -0.11 6.57
C THR A 42 -5.04 1.13 7.47
N PRO A 43 -5.70 1.18 8.64
CA PRO A 43 -5.49 2.24 9.63
C PRO A 43 -4.01 2.42 10.02
N ALA A 44 -3.25 1.32 10.09
CA ALA A 44 -1.82 1.35 10.36
C ALA A 44 -1.04 2.06 9.24
N ALA A 45 -1.36 1.80 7.97
CA ALA A 45 -0.77 2.51 6.83
C ALA A 45 -1.05 4.01 6.91
N VAL A 46 -2.28 4.41 7.26
CA VAL A 46 -2.64 5.82 7.48
C VAL A 46 -1.81 6.45 8.60
N VAL A 47 -1.62 5.77 9.73
CA VAL A 47 -0.76 6.28 10.81
C VAL A 47 0.69 6.45 10.32
N GLN A 48 1.21 5.53 9.51
CA GLN A 48 2.54 5.64 8.94
C GLN A 48 2.67 6.81 7.95
N TYR A 49 1.65 7.06 7.13
CA TYR A 49 1.57 8.24 6.26
C TYR A 49 1.60 9.53 7.08
N LEU A 50 0.74 9.65 8.10
CA LEU A 50 0.66 10.84 8.95
C LEU A 50 1.96 11.10 9.71
N LYS A 51 2.71 10.05 10.07
CA LYS A 51 4.03 10.15 10.72
C LYS A 51 5.18 10.41 9.73
N GLY A 52 4.90 10.51 8.43
CA GLY A 52 5.92 10.73 7.39
C GLY A 52 6.91 9.57 7.22
N LYS A 53 6.59 8.38 7.75
CA LYS A 53 7.41 7.17 7.62
C LYS A 53 7.20 6.46 6.29
N ARG A 54 6.15 6.85 5.55
CA ARG A 54 5.72 6.25 4.30
C ARG A 54 5.26 7.34 3.33
N GLY A 55 5.65 7.26 2.06
CA GLY A 55 5.26 8.24 1.03
C GLY A 55 5.88 9.63 1.16
N ARG A 56 7.13 9.73 1.64
CA ARG A 56 7.84 11.01 1.81
C ARG A 56 8.51 11.44 0.50
N LEU A 57 8.19 12.64 0.01
CA LEU A 57 8.94 13.34 -1.05
C LEU A 57 9.96 14.30 -0.41
N VAL A 58 11.16 14.37 -0.98
CA VAL A 58 12.28 15.20 -0.46
C VAL A 58 12.16 16.67 -0.89
N ALA A 59 11.38 17.02 -1.92
CA ALA A 59 11.22 18.40 -2.39
C ALA A 59 9.75 18.81 -2.66
N ARG A 60 9.41 20.08 -2.38
CA ARG A 60 8.04 20.63 -2.42
C ARG A 60 7.85 21.71 -3.50
N PRO A 61 7.01 21.46 -4.51
CA PRO A 61 6.32 22.54 -5.22
C PRO A 61 4.94 22.80 -4.60
N ALA A 62 4.56 24.07 -4.36
CA ALA A 62 3.21 24.47 -3.91
C ALA A 62 2.08 24.02 -4.88
N GLN A 63 2.43 23.67 -6.10
CA GLN A 63 1.53 23.09 -7.11
C GLN A 63 1.03 21.68 -6.71
N VAL A 64 1.86 20.89 -6.01
CA VAL A 64 1.52 19.52 -5.57
C VAL A 64 0.38 19.54 -4.55
N ASP A 65 0.43 20.49 -3.62
CA ASP A 65 -0.60 20.61 -2.58
C ASP A 65 -1.96 20.98 -3.20
N ARG A 66 -1.98 21.78 -4.28
CA ARG A 66 -3.22 22.11 -5.02
C ARG A 66 -3.87 20.89 -5.68
N THR A 67 -3.09 20.04 -6.35
CA THR A 67 -3.60 18.79 -6.95
C THR A 67 -4.16 17.85 -5.88
N ILE A 68 -3.45 17.72 -4.76
CA ILE A 68 -3.90 16.87 -3.65
C ILE A 68 -5.16 17.44 -3.00
N ASP A 69 -5.23 18.74 -2.75
CA ASP A 69 -6.39 19.36 -2.12
C ASP A 69 -7.63 19.27 -3.02
N ALA A 70 -7.48 19.42 -4.34
CA ALA A 70 -8.57 19.20 -5.28
C ALA A 70 -9.09 17.75 -5.25
N LEU A 71 -8.19 16.76 -5.21
CA LEU A 71 -8.59 15.37 -5.06
C LEU A 71 -9.23 15.10 -3.70
N ALA A 72 -8.68 15.66 -2.62
CA ALA A 72 -9.23 15.54 -1.27
C ALA A 72 -10.66 16.10 -1.18
N GLU A 73 -10.93 17.26 -1.78
CA GLU A 73 -12.27 17.86 -1.82
C GLU A 73 -13.27 16.95 -2.55
N ARG A 74 -12.93 16.42 -3.73
CA ARG A 74 -13.80 15.46 -4.45
C ARG A 74 -14.11 14.23 -3.62
N VAL A 75 -13.14 13.75 -2.86
CA VAL A 75 -13.28 12.60 -1.97
C VAL A 75 -14.17 12.93 -0.77
N LEU A 76 -13.98 14.10 -0.16
CA LEU A 76 -14.80 14.57 0.96
C LEU A 76 -16.26 14.78 0.55
N GLN A 77 -16.50 15.31 -0.65
CA GLN A 77 -17.85 15.44 -1.19
C GLN A 77 -18.53 14.07 -1.32
N ARG A 78 -17.84 13.04 -1.80
CA ARG A 78 -18.39 11.67 -1.83
C ARG A 78 -18.73 11.14 -0.44
N VAL A 79 -17.82 11.32 0.51
CA VAL A 79 -18.02 10.91 1.92
C VAL A 79 -19.23 11.63 2.53
N ARG A 80 -19.36 12.94 2.32
CA ARG A 80 -20.48 13.77 2.82
C ARG A 80 -21.81 13.38 2.19
N SER A 81 -21.80 13.02 0.91
CA SER A 81 -22.98 12.54 0.18
C SER A 81 -23.36 11.08 0.51
N GLY A 82 -22.66 10.43 1.44
CA GLY A 82 -22.94 9.06 1.88
C GLY A 82 -22.46 7.98 0.90
N VAL A 83 -21.73 8.35 -0.15
CA VAL A 83 -21.16 7.42 -1.13
C VAL A 83 -19.93 6.76 -0.51
N ARG A 84 -20.02 5.45 -0.23
CA ARG A 84 -18.93 4.66 0.38
C ARG A 84 -17.88 4.18 -0.62
N GLU A 85 -17.69 4.90 -1.73
CA GLU A 85 -16.69 4.57 -2.73
C GLU A 85 -15.39 5.30 -2.39
N GLY A 86 -14.34 4.55 -2.07
CA GLY A 86 -13.01 5.09 -1.81
C GLY A 86 -12.36 5.72 -3.04
N VAL A 87 -11.17 6.28 -2.86
CA VAL A 87 -10.36 6.83 -3.95
C VAL A 87 -10.01 5.70 -4.92
N ARG A 88 -10.33 5.91 -6.20
CA ARG A 88 -10.03 4.94 -7.26
C ARG A 88 -8.58 5.04 -7.68
N MET A 89 -8.02 3.94 -8.19
CA MET A 89 -6.64 3.92 -8.65
C MET A 89 -6.39 4.94 -9.77
N ALA A 90 -7.33 5.08 -10.71
CA ALA A 90 -7.26 6.08 -11.77
C ALA A 90 -7.12 7.52 -11.23
N GLU A 91 -7.81 7.84 -10.12
CA GLU A 91 -7.70 9.17 -9.49
C GLU A 91 -6.34 9.36 -8.81
N LEU A 92 -5.77 8.30 -8.23
CA LEU A 92 -4.42 8.33 -7.66
C LEU A 92 -3.35 8.48 -8.74
N MET A 93 -3.52 7.78 -9.87
CA MET A 93 -2.61 7.87 -11.02
C MET A 93 -2.70 9.23 -11.69
N GLU A 94 -3.90 9.77 -11.91
CA GLU A 94 -4.11 11.11 -12.45
C GLU A 94 -3.44 12.18 -11.57
N ALA A 95 -3.60 12.08 -10.24
CA ALA A 95 -2.92 12.98 -9.32
C ALA A 95 -1.39 12.81 -9.37
N ALA A 96 -0.88 11.58 -9.49
CA ALA A 96 0.54 11.33 -9.67
C ALA A 96 1.10 11.91 -10.99
N ASP A 97 0.38 11.75 -12.11
CA ASP A 97 0.72 12.33 -13.41
C ASP A 97 0.82 13.86 -13.31
N GLN A 98 -0.19 14.49 -12.70
CA GLN A 98 -0.22 15.94 -12.50
C GLN A 98 0.94 16.43 -11.63
N ILE A 99 1.32 15.65 -10.60
CA ILE A 99 2.49 15.95 -9.77
C ILE A 99 3.79 15.84 -10.57
N ILE A 100 3.94 14.84 -11.44
CA ILE A 100 5.12 14.70 -12.32
C ILE A 100 5.22 15.86 -13.30
N ILE A 101 4.09 16.26 -13.90
CA ILE A 101 4.05 17.40 -14.82
C ILE A 101 4.44 18.68 -14.09
N ALA A 102 3.93 18.87 -12.86
CA ALA A 102 4.26 20.02 -12.02
C ALA A 102 5.72 20.03 -11.53
N SER A 103 6.31 18.86 -11.25
CA SER A 103 7.69 18.74 -10.77
C SER A 103 8.73 18.91 -11.88
N LYS A 104 8.38 18.63 -13.15
CA LYS A 104 9.21 18.96 -14.32
C LYS A 104 9.51 20.45 -14.46
N GLY A 105 8.74 21.33 -13.80
CA GLY A 105 8.98 22.78 -13.72
C GLY A 105 9.90 23.22 -12.56
N SER A 106 10.34 22.33 -11.68
CA SER A 106 11.23 22.64 -10.55
C SER A 106 12.32 21.59 -10.45
N ARG A 107 13.46 21.85 -11.10
CA ARG A 107 14.65 21.01 -11.00
C ARG A 107 15.09 20.90 -9.54
N VAL A 108 15.25 19.70 -9.04
CA VAL A 108 16.07 19.42 -7.87
C VAL A 108 17.10 18.35 -8.25
N LEU A 109 18.33 18.66 -7.89
CA LEU A 109 19.55 17.90 -8.07
C LEU A 109 19.42 16.52 -7.41
N GLU A 110 19.80 15.46 -8.11
CA GLU A 110 20.05 14.16 -7.48
C GLU A 110 21.46 13.66 -7.85
N GLU A 111 22.17 13.25 -6.80
CA GLU A 111 23.42 12.51 -6.88
C GLU A 111 23.16 11.12 -7.48
N THR A 112 24.09 10.67 -8.31
CA THR A 112 23.93 9.45 -9.10
C THR A 112 24.04 8.19 -8.22
N PRO A 113 23.02 7.30 -8.16
CA PRO A 113 23.12 6.04 -7.41
C PRO A 113 24.13 5.07 -8.05
N ARG A 114 24.73 4.17 -7.25
CA ARG A 114 25.77 3.22 -7.70
C ARG A 114 25.16 2.18 -8.65
N LYS A 115 25.99 1.62 -9.56
CA LYS A 115 25.53 0.71 -10.65
C LYS A 115 24.74 -0.52 -10.17
N ARG A 116 25.03 -1.06 -8.98
CA ARG A 116 24.31 -2.20 -8.36
C ARG A 116 22.93 -1.80 -7.84
N GLU A 117 22.82 -0.65 -7.18
CA GLU A 117 21.54 -0.10 -6.69
C GLU A 117 20.58 0.14 -7.85
N LYS A 118 21.08 0.62 -8.99
CA LYS A 118 20.28 0.81 -10.21
C LYS A 118 19.66 -0.50 -10.73
N GLN A 119 20.37 -1.63 -10.68
CA GLN A 119 19.84 -2.92 -11.13
C GLN A 119 18.76 -3.45 -10.18
N VAL A 120 18.96 -3.31 -8.87
CA VAL A 120 17.97 -3.72 -7.86
C VAL A 120 16.69 -2.90 -7.98
N VAL A 121 16.83 -1.57 -8.10
CA VAL A 121 15.70 -0.65 -8.28
C VAL A 121 14.92 -0.98 -9.55
N GLU A 122 15.60 -1.36 -10.64
CA GLU A 122 14.92 -1.72 -11.89
C GLU A 122 14.05 -2.99 -11.73
N VAL A 123 14.56 -4.04 -11.08
CA VAL A 123 13.77 -5.25 -10.80
C VAL A 123 12.57 -4.93 -9.91
N LEU A 124 12.75 -4.08 -8.89
CA LEU A 124 11.66 -3.64 -8.02
C LEU A 124 10.61 -2.83 -8.78
N ARG A 125 11.02 -1.96 -9.71
CA ARG A 125 10.10 -1.19 -10.57
C ARG A 125 9.29 -2.11 -11.48
N GLN A 126 9.92 -3.12 -12.07
CA GLN A 126 9.21 -4.14 -12.85
C GLN A 126 8.18 -4.89 -11.99
N ARG A 127 8.53 -5.24 -10.75
CA ARG A 127 7.58 -5.88 -9.84
C ARG A 127 6.42 -4.95 -9.48
N LEU A 128 6.68 -3.68 -9.20
CA LEU A 128 5.65 -2.68 -8.90
C LEU A 128 4.63 -2.56 -10.03
N GLU A 129 5.10 -2.49 -11.27
CA GLU A 129 4.25 -2.42 -12.46
C GLU A 129 3.37 -3.68 -12.60
N LEU A 130 3.95 -4.87 -12.39
CA LEU A 130 3.21 -6.12 -12.45
C LEU A 130 2.10 -6.20 -11.39
N GLU A 131 2.36 -5.75 -10.16
CA GLU A 131 1.38 -5.74 -9.07
C GLU A 131 0.23 -4.77 -9.37
N LEU A 132 0.53 -3.56 -9.83
CA LEU A 132 -0.52 -2.58 -10.16
C LEU A 132 -1.38 -3.05 -11.33
N LYS A 133 -0.77 -3.63 -12.36
CA LYS A 133 -1.49 -4.23 -13.50
C LYS A 133 -2.36 -5.41 -13.09
N ALA A 134 -1.87 -6.26 -12.18
CA ALA A 134 -2.67 -7.36 -11.64
C ALA A 134 -3.90 -6.84 -10.88
N SER A 135 -3.72 -5.82 -10.04
CA SER A 135 -4.81 -5.18 -9.32
C SER A 135 -5.85 -4.58 -10.27
N GLU A 136 -5.42 -3.81 -11.27
CA GLU A 136 -6.32 -3.20 -12.25
C GLU A 136 -7.15 -4.25 -12.98
N ARG A 137 -6.50 -5.27 -13.54
CA ARG A 137 -7.19 -6.36 -14.25
C ARG A 137 -8.18 -7.11 -13.38
N CYS A 138 -7.85 -7.35 -12.11
CA CYS A 138 -8.76 -8.02 -11.19
C CYS A 138 -10.00 -7.17 -10.89
N LEU A 139 -9.85 -5.86 -10.71
CA LEU A 139 -10.97 -4.95 -10.48
C LEU A 139 -11.86 -4.79 -11.73
N GLU A 140 -11.25 -4.62 -12.91
CA GLU A 140 -11.98 -4.58 -14.17
C GLU A 140 -12.77 -5.86 -14.42
N SER A 141 -12.16 -7.01 -14.17
CA SER A 141 -12.82 -8.30 -14.31
C SER A 141 -13.93 -8.46 -13.27
N ALA A 142 -13.75 -8.01 -12.02
CA ALA A 142 -14.76 -8.16 -10.97
C ALA A 142 -16.11 -7.52 -11.35
N VAL A 143 -16.11 -6.41 -12.11
CA VAL A 143 -17.35 -5.77 -12.58
C VAL A 143 -18.10 -6.62 -13.61
N LYS A 144 -17.40 -7.52 -14.32
CA LYS A 144 -17.95 -8.34 -15.41
C LYS A 144 -18.59 -9.65 -14.95
N PHE A 145 -18.34 -10.09 -13.72
CA PHE A 145 -18.97 -11.30 -13.18
C PHE A 145 -20.36 -10.98 -12.64
N ASP A 146 -21.25 -11.97 -12.59
CA ASP A 146 -22.56 -11.82 -11.96
C ASP A 146 -22.53 -12.27 -10.50
N ASP A 147 -21.82 -13.36 -10.20
CA ASP A 147 -21.78 -13.97 -8.87
C ASP A 147 -20.96 -13.16 -7.84
N GLN A 148 -21.46 -13.12 -6.61
CA GLN A 148 -20.87 -12.31 -5.54
C GLN A 148 -19.55 -12.90 -5.00
N TYR A 149 -19.35 -14.22 -5.09
CA TYR A 149 -18.15 -14.87 -4.56
C TYR A 149 -16.93 -14.60 -5.45
N SER A 150 -17.08 -14.66 -6.77
CA SER A 150 -16.01 -14.32 -7.72
C SER A 150 -15.69 -12.84 -7.70
N LYS A 151 -16.72 -11.98 -7.56
CA LYS A 151 -16.53 -10.54 -7.30
C LYS A 151 -15.67 -10.31 -6.08
N LEU A 152 -15.99 -10.98 -4.98
CA LEU A 152 -15.25 -10.86 -3.72
C LEU A 152 -13.82 -11.35 -3.88
N LEU A 153 -13.61 -12.54 -4.46
CA LEU A 153 -12.29 -13.12 -4.68
C LEU A 153 -11.39 -12.19 -5.52
N LEU A 154 -11.90 -11.67 -6.63
CA LEU A 154 -11.14 -10.76 -7.49
C LEU A 154 -10.81 -9.43 -6.80
N ARG A 155 -11.74 -8.89 -6.00
CA ARG A 155 -11.47 -7.69 -5.19
C ARG A 155 -10.41 -7.94 -4.12
N MET A 156 -10.39 -9.13 -3.51
CA MET A 156 -9.38 -9.51 -2.53
C MET A 156 -8.01 -9.64 -3.19
N ILE A 157 -7.90 -10.32 -4.34
CA ILE A 157 -6.64 -10.40 -5.11
C ILE A 157 -6.15 -9.00 -5.48
N ALA A 158 -7.05 -8.11 -5.91
CA ALA A 158 -6.69 -6.73 -6.21
C ALA A 158 -6.15 -5.99 -4.98
N ALA A 159 -6.80 -6.12 -3.83
CA ALA A 159 -6.35 -5.53 -2.58
C ALA A 159 -4.96 -6.05 -2.16
N ASP A 160 -4.68 -7.33 -2.36
CA ASP A 160 -3.38 -7.94 -2.07
C ASP A 160 -2.28 -7.37 -2.97
N SER A 161 -2.53 -7.32 -4.29
CA SER A 161 -1.61 -6.72 -5.23
C SER A 161 -1.36 -5.24 -4.94
N MET A 162 -2.35 -4.48 -4.49
CA MET A 162 -2.16 -3.11 -4.02
C MET A 162 -1.26 -3.03 -2.78
N ARG A 163 -1.43 -3.96 -1.82
CA ARG A 163 -0.56 -4.07 -0.63
C ARG A 163 0.87 -4.44 -1.01
N HIS A 164 1.07 -5.28 -2.03
CA HIS A 164 2.40 -5.62 -2.53
C HIS A 164 3.06 -4.45 -3.25
N ALA A 165 2.36 -3.77 -4.15
CA ALA A 165 2.83 -2.55 -4.84
C ALA A 165 3.30 -1.50 -3.82
N ASP A 166 2.51 -1.35 -2.76
CA ASP A 166 2.81 -0.48 -1.63
C ASP A 166 4.12 -0.82 -0.91
N VAL A 167 4.38 -2.11 -0.63
CA VAL A 167 5.62 -2.58 -0.02
C VAL A 167 6.81 -2.37 -0.95
N VAL A 168 6.67 -2.74 -2.23
CA VAL A 168 7.72 -2.61 -3.23
C VAL A 168 8.13 -1.15 -3.43
N SER A 169 7.15 -0.25 -3.56
CA SER A 169 7.42 1.18 -3.69
C SER A 169 8.13 1.75 -2.46
N GLN A 170 7.80 1.27 -1.26
CA GLN A 170 8.49 1.69 -0.05
C GLN A 170 9.96 1.21 -0.02
N ILE A 171 10.24 0.00 -0.49
CA ILE A 171 11.62 -0.54 -0.59
C ILE A 171 12.42 0.24 -1.64
N ILE A 172 11.82 0.59 -2.78
CA ILE A 172 12.45 1.47 -3.78
C ILE A 172 12.86 2.78 -3.11
N SER A 173 11.92 3.43 -2.41
CA SER A 173 12.18 4.68 -1.70
C SER A 173 13.32 4.55 -0.68
N TRP A 174 13.43 3.44 0.05
CA TRP A 174 14.54 3.21 0.98
C TRP A 174 15.88 2.98 0.28
N THR A 175 15.87 2.32 -0.87
CA THR A 175 17.08 2.07 -1.67
C THR A 175 17.63 3.36 -2.27
N GLU A 176 16.76 4.32 -2.53
CA GLU A 176 17.10 5.65 -3.08
C GLU A 176 17.51 6.65 -1.98
N LEU A 177 17.31 6.32 -0.69
CA LEU A 177 17.78 7.16 0.43
C LEU A 177 19.28 6.92 0.70
N PRO A 178 20.03 7.98 1.07
CA PRO A 178 21.45 7.84 1.41
C PRO A 178 21.73 7.08 2.71
N HIS A 179 20.71 6.86 3.56
CA HIS A 179 20.83 6.16 4.83
C HIS A 179 19.64 5.22 5.04
N GLU A 180 19.91 4.04 5.60
CA GLU A 180 18.86 3.08 5.94
C GLU A 180 17.90 3.62 7.00
N PRO A 181 16.59 3.33 6.90
CA PRO A 181 15.62 3.71 7.92
C PRO A 181 15.91 2.99 9.23
N THR A 182 15.71 3.69 10.36
CA THR A 182 15.82 3.07 11.68
C THR A 182 14.67 2.08 11.93
N LEU A 183 15.03 0.86 12.30
CA LEU A 183 14.07 -0.15 12.72
C LEU A 183 13.52 0.21 14.11
N ASN A 184 12.22 0.45 14.19
CA ASN A 184 11.53 0.56 15.48
C ASN A 184 10.86 -0.78 15.78
N VAL A 185 11.43 -1.50 16.72
CA VAL A 185 11.07 -2.87 17.07
C VAL A 185 9.86 -2.86 18.00
N PRO A 186 8.78 -3.60 17.69
CA PRO A 186 7.66 -3.80 18.62
C PRO A 186 8.12 -4.50 19.90
N LYS A 187 7.47 -4.20 21.03
CA LYS A 187 7.74 -4.92 22.30
C LYS A 187 7.45 -6.42 22.16
N LYS A 188 8.23 -7.25 22.83
CA LYS A 188 8.07 -8.71 22.78
C LYS A 188 6.68 -9.15 23.24
N GLU A 189 6.15 -8.56 24.31
CA GLU A 189 4.83 -8.92 24.85
C GLU A 189 3.72 -8.66 23.82
N PHE A 190 3.87 -7.65 22.96
CA PHE A 190 2.93 -7.40 21.88
C PHE A 190 2.99 -8.49 20.81
N LEU A 191 4.19 -8.93 20.41
CA LEU A 191 4.35 -9.99 19.41
C LEU A 191 3.86 -11.34 19.92
N ASP A 192 4.16 -11.67 21.19
CA ASP A 192 3.68 -12.88 21.84
C ASP A 192 2.14 -12.89 21.91
N ALA A 193 1.51 -11.75 22.20
CA ALA A 193 0.05 -11.62 22.21
C ALA A 193 -0.57 -11.82 20.82
N ILE A 194 0.06 -11.33 19.75
CA ILE A 194 -0.43 -11.59 18.39
C ILE A 194 -0.23 -13.06 18.01
N LEU A 195 0.92 -13.68 18.33
CA LEU A 195 1.14 -15.11 18.07
C LEU A 195 0.08 -15.98 18.73
N GLN A 196 -0.30 -15.71 19.98
CA GLN A 196 -1.39 -16.44 20.64
C GLN A 196 -2.75 -16.31 19.94
N ILE A 197 -3.01 -15.19 19.25
CA ILE A 197 -4.23 -15.01 18.47
C ILE A 197 -4.14 -15.83 17.18
N GLU A 198 -3.01 -15.74 16.48
CA GLU A 198 -2.75 -16.48 15.24
C GLU A 198 -2.78 -18.01 15.47
N ASP A 199 -2.20 -18.51 16.56
CA ASP A 199 -2.20 -19.93 16.92
C ASP A 199 -3.65 -20.45 17.09
N LYS A 200 -4.48 -19.70 17.83
CA LYS A 200 -5.90 -20.05 18.03
C LYS A 200 -6.70 -20.00 16.74
N ALA A 201 -6.39 -19.05 15.85
CA ALA A 201 -7.02 -18.98 14.53
C ALA A 201 -6.59 -20.16 13.65
N GLY A 202 -5.30 -20.52 13.69
CA GLY A 202 -4.71 -21.62 12.92
C GLY A 202 -5.17 -23.02 13.35
N GLU A 203 -5.51 -23.21 14.64
CA GLU A 203 -6.12 -24.45 15.15
C GLU A 203 -7.48 -24.75 14.52
N GLN A 204 -8.19 -23.71 14.05
CA GLN A 204 -9.52 -23.82 13.47
C GLN A 204 -9.47 -23.56 11.95
N SER A 205 -8.90 -24.51 11.19
CA SER A 205 -8.94 -24.40 9.71
C SER A 205 -10.38 -24.25 9.23
N LEU A 206 -10.66 -23.09 8.62
CA LEU A 206 -12.00 -22.78 8.13
C LEU A 206 -12.35 -23.69 6.95
N ARG A 207 -11.36 -24.02 6.11
CA ARG A 207 -11.55 -24.96 4.99
C ARG A 207 -12.06 -26.32 5.46
N ASP A 208 -11.52 -26.84 6.57
CA ASP A 208 -11.84 -28.18 7.06
C ASP A 208 -13.10 -28.19 7.92
N THR A 209 -13.36 -27.10 8.64
CA THR A 209 -14.49 -26.99 9.58
C THR A 209 -15.78 -26.58 8.88
N VAL A 210 -15.71 -25.70 7.89
CA VAL A 210 -16.90 -25.11 7.25
C VAL A 210 -17.25 -25.85 5.96
N LYS A 211 -18.34 -26.60 5.98
CA LYS A 211 -18.85 -27.33 4.81
C LYS A 211 -19.62 -26.41 3.86
N ILE A 212 -18.95 -25.86 2.86
CA ILE A 212 -19.57 -25.05 1.79
C ILE A 212 -19.38 -25.72 0.42
N SER A 213 -20.50 -25.88 -0.29
CA SER A 213 -20.54 -26.49 -1.63
C SER A 213 -19.97 -25.58 -2.72
N HIS A 214 -20.10 -24.25 -2.59
CA HIS A 214 -19.70 -23.30 -3.62
C HIS A 214 -18.17 -23.28 -3.81
N PRO A 215 -17.64 -23.53 -5.02
CA PRO A 215 -16.21 -23.72 -5.25
C PRO A 215 -15.38 -22.47 -4.93
N VAL A 216 -15.85 -21.28 -5.33
CA VAL A 216 -15.13 -20.01 -5.06
C VAL A 216 -15.17 -19.65 -3.57
N ALA A 217 -16.25 -19.99 -2.87
CA ALA A 217 -16.34 -19.73 -1.44
C ALA A 217 -15.34 -20.60 -0.66
N ARG A 218 -15.10 -21.84 -1.14
CA ARG A 218 -14.06 -22.71 -0.59
C ARG A 218 -12.66 -22.14 -0.78
N LEU A 219 -12.39 -21.55 -1.94
CA LEU A 219 -11.12 -20.85 -2.21
C LEU A 219 -10.94 -19.64 -1.28
N LEU A 220 -12.01 -18.92 -0.95
CA LEU A 220 -11.95 -17.81 0.00
C LEU A 220 -11.58 -18.27 1.41
N LEU A 221 -12.10 -19.43 1.87
CA LEU A 221 -11.71 -20.01 3.16
C LEU A 221 -10.25 -20.47 3.16
N GLU A 222 -9.82 -21.13 2.08
CA GLU A 222 -8.42 -21.54 1.91
C GLU A 222 -7.47 -20.33 1.87
N TRP A 223 -7.89 -19.21 1.30
CA TRP A 223 -7.13 -17.96 1.30
C TRP A 223 -6.94 -17.41 2.73
N ILE A 224 -7.98 -17.46 3.58
CA ILE A 224 -7.87 -17.04 4.99
C ILE A 224 -6.87 -17.94 5.72
N ASP A 225 -7.05 -19.27 5.64
CA ASP A 225 -6.17 -20.24 6.31
C ASP A 225 -4.69 -20.10 5.86
N ALA A 226 -4.46 -19.75 4.59
CA ALA A 226 -3.12 -19.48 4.07
C ALA A 226 -2.52 -18.17 4.63
N ASP A 227 -3.34 -17.15 4.83
CA ASP A 227 -2.92 -15.88 5.41
C ASP A 227 -2.53 -16.01 6.88
N GLU A 228 -3.24 -16.80 7.69
CA GLU A 228 -2.87 -17.01 9.10
C GLU A 228 -1.54 -17.76 9.24
N LYS A 229 -1.32 -18.83 8.44
CA LYS A 229 -0.02 -19.51 8.38
C LYS A 229 1.11 -18.59 7.96
N LYS A 230 0.82 -17.64 7.07
CA LYS A 230 1.78 -16.62 6.64
C LYS A 230 2.06 -15.63 7.77
N HIS A 231 1.03 -15.16 8.49
CA HIS A 231 1.17 -14.23 9.62
C HIS A 231 2.03 -14.83 10.72
N GLU A 232 1.68 -16.02 11.21
CA GLU A 232 2.43 -16.75 12.24
C GLU A 232 3.93 -16.85 11.87
N ARG A 233 4.21 -17.30 10.63
CA ARG A 233 5.59 -17.44 10.13
C ARG A 233 6.35 -16.12 10.11
N ILE A 234 5.72 -15.02 9.71
CA ILE A 234 6.39 -13.70 9.64
C ILE A 234 6.62 -13.14 11.04
N ILE A 235 5.67 -13.29 11.95
CA ILE A 235 5.80 -12.79 13.32
C ILE A 235 6.89 -13.58 14.07
N ASN A 236 6.94 -14.91 13.92
CA ASN A 236 8.02 -15.73 14.48
C ASN A 236 9.40 -15.27 14.02
N LYS A 237 9.55 -14.95 12.71
CA LYS A 237 10.81 -14.37 12.18
C LYS A 237 11.12 -13.00 12.80
N MET A 238 10.12 -12.15 13.01
CA MET A 238 10.32 -10.87 13.70
C MET A 238 10.80 -11.09 15.13
N VAL A 239 10.19 -12.00 15.89
CA VAL A 239 10.62 -12.35 17.25
C VAL A 239 12.09 -12.77 17.25
N HIS A 240 12.53 -13.62 16.31
CA HIS A 240 13.95 -14.01 16.21
C HIS A 240 14.90 -12.84 15.93
N LEU A 241 14.52 -11.89 15.07
CA LEU A 241 15.32 -10.70 14.78
C LEU A 241 15.54 -9.83 16.04
N ILE A 242 14.55 -9.76 16.93
CA ILE A 242 14.67 -9.04 18.21
C ILE A 242 15.68 -9.72 19.14
N HIS A 243 15.64 -11.05 19.20
CA HIS A 243 16.54 -11.81 20.06
C HIS A 243 17.99 -11.76 19.56
N GLN A 244 18.23 -11.68 18.25
CA GLN A 244 19.58 -11.54 17.66
C GLN A 244 20.17 -10.13 17.76
N GLY A 245 19.34 -9.10 17.91
CA GLY A 245 19.79 -7.72 18.13
C GLY A 245 20.07 -7.36 19.61
N SER A 246 19.96 -8.34 20.52
CA SER A 246 20.17 -8.17 21.97
C SER A 246 21.48 -8.81 22.49
N THR A 247 22.37 -9.22 21.58
CA THR A 247 23.77 -9.66 21.83
C THR A 247 24.72 -8.73 21.11
#